data_AF-A0A3M7PYH4-F1
#
_entry.id   AF-A0A3M7PYH4-F1
#
_cell.length_a   1.000
_cell.length_b   1.000
_cell.length_c   1.000
_cell.angle_alpha   90.00
_cell.angle_beta   90.00
_cell.angle_gamma   90.00
#
_symmetry.space_group_name_H-M   'P 1'
#
loop_
_entity.id
_entity.type
_entity.pdbx_description
1 polymer ?
#
loop_
_entity_poly.entity_id
_entity_poly.type
_entity_poly.pdbx_seq_one_letter_code
_entity_poly.pdbx_strand_id
1 'polypeptide(L)'
;MCLAHKNAKLLGVSPKCVSSTKKRYEEIGTVSDRSRSGRPWKLTLRDENYIFREIRKDPTSCYQKLATDFNSETQAVRISK
;
A
#
# COMPACT_ATOMS: atom_id res chain seq x y z
N MET A 1 39.26 -8.91 5.34
CA MET A 1 38.06 -8.68 4.47
C MET A 1 36.88 -9.44 5.04
N CYS A 2 35.75 -8.79 5.31
CA CYS A 2 34.58 -9.48 5.86
C CYS A 2 33.86 -10.34 4.81
N LEU A 3 33.07 -11.32 5.26
CA LEU A 3 32.39 -12.31 4.40
C LEU A 3 31.53 -11.66 3.32
N ALA A 4 30.85 -10.55 3.64
CA ALA A 4 30.04 -9.80 2.69
C ALA A 4 30.86 -9.23 1.53
N HIS A 5 32.09 -8.73 1.78
CA HIS A 5 32.96 -8.20 0.72
C HIS A 5 33.51 -9.29 -0.19
N LYS A 6 33.80 -10.48 0.36
CA LYS A 6 34.23 -11.64 -0.43
C LYS A 6 33.12 -12.10 -1.38
N ASN A 7 31.91 -12.28 -0.85
CA ASN A 7 30.74 -12.71 -1.63
C ASN A 7 30.34 -11.66 -2.68
N ALA A 8 30.40 -10.38 -2.32
CA ALA A 8 30.16 -9.26 -3.23
C ALA A 8 31.08 -9.28 -4.45
N LYS A 9 32.39 -9.50 -4.25
CA LYS A 9 33.36 -9.59 -5.34
C LYS A 9 33.12 -10.80 -6.24
N LEU A 10 32.79 -11.96 -5.66
CA LEU A 10 32.49 -13.19 -6.42
C LEU A 10 31.23 -13.07 -7.27
N LEU A 11 30.19 -12.42 -6.74
CA LEU A 11 28.88 -12.29 -7.40
C LEU A 11 28.73 -11.00 -8.22
N GLY A 12 29.73 -10.11 -8.21
CA GLY A 12 29.68 -8.83 -8.92
C GLY A 12 28.63 -7.85 -8.37
N VAL A 13 28.28 -7.94 -7.09
CA VAL A 13 27.26 -7.08 -6.45
C VAL A 13 27.88 -6.19 -5.39
N SER A 14 27.15 -5.18 -4.91
CA SER A 14 27.62 -4.36 -3.81
C SER A 14 27.61 -5.14 -2.48
N PRO A 15 28.57 -4.92 -1.56
CA PRO A 15 28.54 -5.50 -0.21
C PRO A 15 27.25 -5.17 0.56
N LYS A 16 26.65 -4.01 0.29
CA LYS A 16 25.35 -3.60 0.84
C LYS A 16 24.24 -4.56 0.42
N CYS A 17 24.20 -4.97 -0.86
CA CYS A 17 23.22 -5.92 -1.37
C CYS A 17 23.31 -7.28 -0.65
N VAL A 18 24.53 -7.79 -0.42
CA VAL A 18 24.76 -9.04 0.31
C VAL A 18 24.24 -8.92 1.75
N SER A 19 24.61 -7.84 2.45
CA SER A 19 24.18 -7.60 3.82
C SER A 19 22.66 -7.46 3.95
N SER A 20 22.01 -6.72 3.05
CA SER A 20 20.55 -6.55 3.09
C SER A 20 19.80 -7.84 2.78
N THR A 21 20.32 -8.65 1.84
CA THR A 21 19.72 -9.94 1.49
C THR A 21 19.84 -10.92 2.64
N LYS A 22 21.02 -10.98 3.29
CA LYS A 22 21.24 -11.81 4.49
C LYS A 22 20.28 -11.43 5.62
N LYS A 23 20.18 -10.14 5.94
CA LYS A 23 19.26 -9.63 6.98
C LYS A 23 17.81 -10.01 6.67
N ARG A 24 17.36 -9.79 5.44
CA ARG A 24 16.00 -10.15 4.99
C ARG A 24 15.73 -11.65 5.14
N TYR A 25 16.71 -12.49 4.82
CA TYR A 25 16.60 -13.94 4.98
C TYR A 25 16.52 -14.37 6.44
N GLU A 26 17.29 -13.75 7.34
CA GLU A 26 17.20 -14.02 8.78
C GLU A 26 15.85 -13.59 9.39
N GLU A 27 15.24 -12.52 8.87
CA GLU A 27 13.94 -12.00 9.34
C GLU A 27 12.73 -12.79 8.80
N ILE A 28 12.76 -13.18 7.51
CA ILE A 28 11.57 -13.70 6.80
C ILE A 28 11.77 -15.17 6.37
N GLY A 29 13.01 -15.65 6.27
CA GLY A 29 13.32 -17.00 5.80
C GLY A 29 13.24 -17.20 4.29
N THR A 30 13.06 -16.13 3.50
CA THR A 30 12.96 -16.22 2.04
C THR A 30 13.89 -15.24 1.32
N VAL A 31 14.39 -15.68 0.16
CA VAL A 31 15.17 -14.86 -0.78
C VAL A 31 14.27 -14.24 -1.86
N SER A 32 13.02 -14.68 -1.98
CA SER A 32 12.07 -14.20 -2.99
C SER A 32 11.80 -12.69 -2.85
N ASP A 33 11.54 -12.05 -3.97
CA ASP A 33 11.08 -10.67 -3.94
C ASP A 33 9.71 -10.56 -3.29
N ARG A 34 9.55 -9.51 -2.47
CA ARG A 34 8.26 -9.18 -1.87
C ARG A 34 7.42 -8.39 -2.87
N SER A 35 6.12 -8.63 -2.84
CA SER A 35 5.18 -7.70 -3.46
C SER A 35 5.41 -6.30 -2.88
N ARG A 36 5.55 -5.32 -3.77
CA ARG A 36 5.66 -3.92 -3.35
C ARG A 36 4.26 -3.48 -2.96
N SER A 37 4.03 -3.21 -1.68
CA SER A 37 2.79 -2.55 -1.26
C SER A 37 2.77 -1.15 -1.86
N GLY A 38 1.79 -0.88 -2.71
CA GLY A 38 1.52 0.47 -3.22
C GLY A 38 0.93 1.38 -2.14
N ARG A 39 0.42 2.54 -2.55
CA ARG A 39 -0.33 3.41 -1.65
C ARG A 39 -1.58 2.67 -1.13
N PRO A 40 -1.83 2.66 0.19
CA PRO A 40 -3.07 2.11 0.72
C PRO A 40 -4.30 2.80 0.14
N TRP A 41 -5.40 2.05 0.06
CA TRP A 41 -6.69 2.55 -0.38
C TRP A 41 -7.19 3.60 0.62
N LYS A 42 -7.77 4.69 0.10
CA LYS A 42 -8.30 5.76 0.96
C LYS A 42 -9.62 5.37 1.61
N LEU A 43 -10.44 4.59 0.90
CA LEU A 43 -11.76 4.17 1.34
C LEU A 43 -11.71 2.73 1.84
N THR A 44 -12.53 2.42 2.82
CA THR A 44 -12.79 1.03 3.20
C THR A 44 -13.83 0.42 2.27
N LEU A 45 -13.89 -0.92 2.22
CA LEU A 45 -14.93 -1.64 1.47
C LEU A 45 -16.36 -1.22 1.88
N ARG A 46 -16.56 -0.85 3.15
CA ARG A 46 -17.85 -0.36 3.65
C ARG A 46 -18.20 0.99 3.04
N ASP A 47 -17.23 1.90 2.98
CA ASP A 47 -17.41 3.23 2.41
C ASP A 47 -17.73 3.15 0.91
N GLU A 48 -17.01 2.28 0.18
CA GLU A 48 -17.28 2.05 -1.25
C GLU A 48 -18.70 1.53 -1.47
N ASN A 49 -19.13 0.52 -0.71
CA ASN A 49 -20.48 -0.02 -0.80
C ASN A 49 -21.56 0.99 -0.43
N TYR A 50 -21.30 1.86 0.56
CA TYR A 50 -22.18 2.97 0.90
C TYR A 50 -22.33 3.93 -0.30
N ILE A 51 -21.22 4.37 -0.88
CA ILE A 51 -21.21 5.29 -2.03
C ILE A 51 -21.95 4.67 -3.22
N PHE A 52 -21.67 3.40 -3.56
CA PHE A 52 -22.37 2.72 -4.66
C PHE A 52 -23.87 2.58 -4.40
N ARG A 53 -24.29 2.36 -3.15
CA ARG A 53 -25.71 2.30 -2.79
C ARG A 53 -26.39 3.65 -2.98
N GLU A 54 -25.78 4.75 -2.53
CA GLU A 54 -26.36 6.08 -2.68
C GLU A 54 -26.42 6.51 -4.16
N ILE A 55 -25.40 6.18 -4.98
CA ILE A 55 -25.44 6.40 -6.43
C ILE A 55 -26.55 5.59 -7.10
N ARG A 56 -26.82 4.34 -6.66
CA ARG A 56 -27.90 3.54 -7.23
C ARG A 56 -29.29 4.04 -6.87
N LYS A 57 -29.46 4.65 -5.69
CA LYS A 57 -30.74 5.24 -5.26
C LYS A 57 -31.08 6.48 -6.10
N ASP A 58 -30.10 7.35 -6.31
CA ASP A 58 -30.24 8.55 -7.13
C ASP A 58 -29.00 8.71 -8.04
N PRO A 59 -29.04 8.15 -9.26
CA PRO A 59 -27.91 8.21 -10.19
C PRO A 59 -27.67 9.62 -10.74
N THR A 60 -28.63 10.54 -10.57
CA THR A 60 -28.53 11.94 -10.99
C THR A 60 -27.95 12.86 -9.90
N SER A 61 -27.70 12.33 -8.70
CA SER A 61 -27.12 13.10 -7.60
C SER A 61 -25.73 13.65 -7.97
N CYS A 62 -25.46 14.90 -7.58
CA CYS A 62 -24.16 15.49 -7.83
C CYS A 62 -23.11 14.96 -6.86
N TYR A 63 -21.89 14.78 -7.37
CA TYR A 63 -20.75 14.32 -6.55
C TYR A 63 -20.53 15.18 -5.30
N GLN A 64 -20.69 16.51 -5.41
CA GLN A 64 -20.47 17.43 -4.29
C GLN A 64 -21.44 17.18 -3.14
N LYS A 65 -22.70 16.83 -3.44
CA LYS A 65 -23.71 16.49 -2.43
C LYS A 65 -23.35 15.17 -1.76
N LEU A 66 -23.07 14.13 -2.55
CA LEU A 66 -22.64 12.82 -2.02
C LEU A 66 -21.39 12.89 -1.15
N ALA A 67 -20.38 13.67 -1.56
CA ALA A 67 -19.16 13.87 -0.78
C ALA A 67 -19.46 14.62 0.53
N THR A 68 -20.33 15.62 0.51
CA THR A 68 -20.72 16.37 1.71
C THR A 68 -21.48 15.48 2.69
N ASP A 69 -22.45 14.70 2.19
CA ASP A 69 -23.25 13.77 2.99
C ASP A 69 -22.38 12.65 3.59
N PHE A 70 -21.46 12.09 2.81
CA PHE A 70 -20.51 11.10 3.31
C PHE A 70 -19.58 11.66 4.39
N ASN A 71 -19.06 12.88 4.18
CA ASN A 71 -18.15 13.53 5.11
C ASN A 71 -18.82 14.03 6.40
N SER A 72 -20.15 14.23 6.40
CA SER A 72 -20.89 14.62 7.60
C SER A 72 -21.18 13.41 8.51
N GLU A 73 -21.37 12.23 7.94
CA GLU A 73 -21.58 10.98 8.69
C GLU A 73 -20.29 10.32 9.19
N THR A 74 -19.17 10.49 8.48
CA THR A 74 -17.93 9.74 8.76
C THR A 74 -16.79 10.62 9.25
N GLN A 75 -16.17 10.24 10.39
CA GLN A 75 -15.02 10.98 10.96
C GLN A 75 -13.65 10.44 10.52
N ALA A 76 -13.56 9.20 10.03
CA ALA A 76 -12.29 8.52 9.78
C ALA A 76 -11.71 8.75 8.37
N VAL A 77 -12.56 8.96 7.37
CA VAL A 77 -12.16 9.12 5.97
C VAL A 77 -12.90 10.32 5.39
N ARG A 78 -12.19 11.19 4.67
CA ARG A 78 -12.79 12.35 3.99
C ARG A 78 -12.60 12.27 2.49
N ILE A 79 -13.70 12.44 1.77
CA ILE A 79 -13.72 12.60 0.32
C ILE A 79 -13.48 14.09 0.02
N SER A 80 -12.40 14.41 -0.70
CA SER A 80 -12.14 15.79 -1.13
C SER A 80 -13.06 16.20 -2.29
N LYS A 81 -13.39 17.49 -2.36
CA LYS A 81 -13.99 18.12 -3.54
C LYS A 81 -13.08 18.01 -4.76
#